data_AF-A0A316PUP4-F1
#
_entry.id   AF-A0A316PUP4-F1
#
_cell.length_a   1.000
_cell.length_b   1.000
_cell.length_c   1.000
_cell.angle_alpha   90.00
_cell.angle_beta   90.00
_cell.angle_gamma   90.00
#
_symmetry.space_group_name_H-M   'P 1'
#
loop_
_entity.id
_entity.type
_entity.pdbx_description
1 polymer ?
#
loop_
_entity_poly.entity_id
_entity_poly.type
_entity_poly.pdbx_seq_one_letter_code
_entity_poly.pdbx_strand_id
1 'polypeptide(L)'
;MAGIGFELKKLFSKKGLFALIRAYGYAGIVCTGPMLLGMVLLAGVRMIATFAGTAKDMQELLICMITYSLLASLLVTNLLSMITTRYTADMLYMNKDDRIMPSFYGSTALMYVIGGLGYGIFLLFSGIEPVHQLCCFILFMELIVVWQEINYLTAVKDYKGILLTFLMAVVAGLAAGYLLVRAGADPVLSLFGCVIIAYGIMLVWYYRLLIQYFPQGRGTSLAFMEWIDRYPQLMGVGTCIGIGLYIHLILMWASPIGVQIKGLFYSAPGYDVPALFAFLSILITTINFVTSVEVNFYPKYQIYFGLFNHGGTLIDIENARDDMIETLLKELSYAFAKQFFATVVFIVGGTLLIPRLPFGFTEEMLGIYRVLCVGYAFYATGNCIMLMSLYFADNVGALLSSVAYAVCSVLGTWFTMNGDSRYYGFGFLIAGIIFTATALMRLISYLKKLDYHVISKQPLIQSKKTGPATRLSRKLEERYCEKEKI
;
A
#
# COMPACT_ATOMS: atom_id res chain seq x y z
N MET A 1 -11.00 3.93 -5.67
CA MET A 1 -10.96 5.31 -6.21
C MET A 1 -12.34 5.76 -6.70
N ALA A 2 -13.41 5.52 -5.96
CA ALA A 2 -14.70 6.08 -6.35
C ALA A 2 -15.39 6.60 -5.10
N GLY A 3 -15.22 7.90 -4.80
CA GLY A 3 -16.07 8.59 -3.82
C GLY A 3 -15.38 9.57 -2.87
N ILE A 4 -14.06 9.68 -2.86
CA ILE A 4 -13.37 10.80 -2.17
C ILE A 4 -13.66 12.12 -2.90
N GLY A 5 -13.98 12.04 -4.19
CA GLY A 5 -14.21 13.16 -5.08
C GLY A 5 -15.27 14.15 -4.62
N PHE A 6 -16.31 13.76 -3.89
CA PHE A 6 -17.36 14.73 -3.49
C PHE A 6 -16.91 15.69 -2.37
N GLU A 7 -16.26 15.20 -1.30
CA GLU A 7 -15.69 16.08 -0.27
C GLU A 7 -14.51 16.88 -0.84
N LEU A 8 -13.63 16.23 -1.63
CA LEU A 8 -12.50 16.92 -2.26
C LEU A 8 -12.96 17.97 -3.28
N LYS A 9 -13.93 17.68 -4.15
CA LYS A 9 -14.50 18.65 -5.10
C LYS A 9 -15.12 19.84 -4.39
N LYS A 10 -15.75 19.66 -3.22
CA LYS A 10 -16.27 20.76 -2.39
C LYS A 10 -15.17 21.59 -1.72
N LEU A 11 -14.05 20.97 -1.37
CA LEU A 11 -12.86 21.64 -0.84
C LEU A 11 -12.08 22.39 -1.92
N PHE A 12 -11.93 21.80 -3.11
CA PHE A 12 -11.25 22.36 -4.28
C PHE A 12 -12.09 23.35 -5.08
N SER A 13 -13.41 23.40 -4.89
CA SER A 13 -14.28 24.41 -5.52
C SER A 13 -14.12 25.82 -4.93
N LYS A 14 -13.48 25.94 -3.75
CA LYS A 14 -13.20 27.22 -3.12
C LYS A 14 -11.95 27.86 -3.73
N LYS A 15 -12.12 29.07 -4.29
CA LYS A 15 -11.01 29.85 -4.87
C LYS A 15 -10.14 30.46 -3.75
N GLY A 16 -8.81 30.39 -3.91
CA GLY A 16 -7.82 31.05 -3.04
C GLY A 16 -6.69 30.12 -2.57
N LEU A 17 -5.49 30.67 -2.41
CA LEU A 17 -4.28 29.91 -2.04
C LEU A 17 -4.44 29.13 -0.72
N PHE A 18 -5.07 29.74 0.29
CA PHE A 18 -5.35 29.10 1.58
C PHE A 18 -6.37 27.96 1.49
N ALA A 19 -7.39 28.07 0.64
CA ALA A 19 -8.36 27.01 0.42
C ALA A 19 -7.70 25.81 -0.30
N LEU A 20 -6.80 26.11 -1.24
CA LEU A 20 -6.02 25.11 -1.95
C LEU A 20 -5.04 24.38 -1.00
N ILE A 21 -4.30 25.11 -0.16
CA ILE A 21 -3.42 24.52 0.87
C ILE A 21 -4.22 23.65 1.84
N ARG A 22 -5.42 24.09 2.27
CA ARG A 22 -6.28 23.29 3.15
C ARG A 22 -6.80 22.03 2.46
N ALA A 23 -7.17 22.10 1.19
CA ALA A 23 -7.64 20.96 0.40
C ALA A 23 -6.52 19.94 0.17
N TYR A 24 -5.32 20.39 -0.22
CA TYR A 24 -4.14 19.53 -0.35
C TYR A 24 -3.65 18.97 0.99
N GLY A 25 -3.68 19.77 2.05
CA GLY A 25 -3.34 19.33 3.40
C GLY A 25 -4.31 18.26 3.90
N TYR A 26 -5.60 18.44 3.68
CA TYR A 26 -6.62 17.44 4.04
C TYR A 26 -6.48 16.16 3.22
N ALA A 27 -6.35 16.27 1.89
CA ALA A 27 -6.11 15.12 1.01
C ALA A 27 -4.79 14.39 1.35
N GLY A 28 -3.77 15.15 1.75
CA GLY A 28 -2.50 14.62 2.23
C GLY A 28 -2.66 13.81 3.49
N ILE A 29 -3.21 14.42 4.53
CA ILE A 29 -3.43 13.75 5.80
C ILE A 29 -4.29 12.48 5.62
N VAL A 30 -5.31 12.52 4.76
CA VAL A 30 -6.17 11.36 4.46
C VAL A 30 -5.41 10.22 3.77
N CYS A 31 -4.64 10.52 2.72
CA CYS A 31 -3.96 9.49 1.93
C CYS A 31 -2.64 9.01 2.55
N THR A 32 -2.01 9.82 3.41
CA THR A 32 -0.62 9.60 3.86
C THR A 32 -0.46 9.60 5.37
N GLY A 33 -1.52 9.98 6.10
CA GLY A 33 -1.57 10.01 7.56
C GLY A 33 -1.13 8.71 8.23
N PRO A 34 -1.64 7.52 7.85
CA PRO A 34 -1.21 6.27 8.45
C PRO A 34 0.31 6.02 8.35
N MET A 35 0.93 6.40 7.23
CA MET A 35 2.37 6.21 7.02
C MET A 35 3.19 7.19 7.87
N LEU A 36 2.78 8.46 7.91
CA LEU A 36 3.41 9.49 8.74
C LEU A 36 3.28 9.18 10.22
N LEU A 37 2.10 8.74 10.66
CA LEU A 37 1.85 8.38 12.05
C LEU A 37 2.61 7.11 12.46
N GLY A 38 2.81 6.14 11.54
CA GLY A 38 3.72 5.01 11.76
C GLY A 38 5.17 5.44 11.99
N MET A 39 5.68 6.40 11.21
CA MET A 39 6.99 7.00 11.44
C MET A 39 7.08 7.73 12.78
N VAL A 40 6.04 8.48 13.15
CA VAL A 40 5.96 9.15 14.45
C VAL A 40 5.95 8.12 15.59
N LEU A 41 5.24 7.01 15.45
CA LEU A 41 5.23 5.93 16.43
C LEU A 41 6.63 5.33 16.61
N LEU A 42 7.31 4.97 15.52
CA LEU A 42 8.68 4.43 15.57
C LEU A 42 9.68 5.42 16.17
N ALA A 43 9.59 6.71 15.79
CA ALA A 43 10.42 7.76 16.36
C ALA A 43 10.14 7.97 17.85
N GLY A 44 8.87 7.93 18.25
CA GLY A 44 8.43 8.04 19.65
C GLY A 44 8.94 6.87 20.49
N VAL A 45 8.83 5.64 19.98
CA VAL A 45 9.40 4.43 20.61
C VAL A 45 10.91 4.59 20.83
N ARG A 46 11.65 5.02 19.81
CA ARG A 46 13.10 5.24 19.91
C ARG A 46 13.44 6.33 20.94
N MET A 47 12.68 7.42 20.97
CA MET A 47 12.89 8.51 21.92
C MET A 47 12.66 8.07 23.36
N ILE A 48 11.59 7.32 23.62
CA ILE A 48 11.30 6.78 24.96
C ILE A 48 12.37 5.75 25.36
N ALA A 49 12.83 4.89 24.45
CA ALA A 49 13.91 3.94 24.72
C ALA A 49 15.22 4.64 25.13
N THR A 50 15.54 5.74 24.43
CA THR A 50 16.71 6.56 24.75
C THR A 50 16.57 7.23 26.10
N PHE A 51 15.38 7.79 26.40
CA PHE A 51 15.08 8.39 27.70
C PHE A 51 15.16 7.37 28.86
N ALA A 52 14.76 6.12 28.61
CA ALA A 52 14.83 5.03 29.56
C ALA A 52 16.26 4.51 29.81
N GLY A 53 17.27 5.02 29.10
CA GLY A 53 18.64 4.54 29.19
C GLY A 53 18.85 3.12 28.64
N THR A 54 17.96 2.66 27.76
CA THR A 54 18.07 1.31 27.16
C THR A 54 19.35 1.21 26.33
N ALA A 55 20.06 0.08 26.42
CA ALA A 55 21.27 -0.16 25.64
C ALA A 55 20.98 -0.09 24.12
N LYS A 56 21.92 0.45 23.34
CA LYS A 56 21.70 0.77 21.92
C LYS A 56 21.37 -0.46 21.06
N ASP A 57 22.02 -1.59 21.34
CA ASP A 57 21.78 -2.90 20.73
C ASP A 57 20.33 -3.36 20.90
N MET A 58 19.77 -3.18 22.09
CA MET A 58 18.37 -3.51 22.40
C MET A 58 17.38 -2.56 21.71
N GLN A 59 17.73 -1.29 21.56
CA GLN A 59 16.92 -0.33 20.79
C GLN A 59 16.88 -0.68 19.30
N GLU A 60 18.04 -1.05 18.73
CA GLU A 60 18.14 -1.48 17.34
C GLU A 60 17.39 -2.78 17.11
N LEU A 61 17.47 -3.73 18.05
CA LEU A 61 16.71 -4.98 18.00
C LEU A 61 15.20 -4.71 18.00
N LEU A 62 14.72 -3.82 18.86
CA LEU A 62 13.31 -3.43 18.93
C LEU A 62 12.82 -2.88 17.58
N ILE A 63 13.53 -1.90 17.02
CA ILE A 63 13.17 -1.28 15.74
C ILE A 63 13.21 -2.31 14.61
N CYS A 64 14.21 -3.19 14.61
CA CYS A 64 14.35 -4.24 13.61
C CYS A 64 13.18 -5.24 13.66
N MET A 65 12.83 -5.73 14.85
CA MET A 65 11.70 -6.65 15.03
C MET A 65 10.36 -6.05 14.56
N ILE A 66 10.10 -4.77 14.88
CA ILE A 66 8.90 -4.07 14.41
C ILE A 66 8.93 -3.92 12.88
N THR A 67 10.07 -3.52 12.31
CA THR A 67 10.24 -3.32 10.87
C THR A 67 10.04 -4.63 10.09
N TYR A 68 10.58 -5.74 10.59
CA TYR A 68 10.35 -7.07 10.00
C TYR A 68 8.87 -7.47 10.04
N SER A 69 8.21 -7.25 11.19
CA SER A 69 6.78 -7.56 11.34
C SER A 69 5.91 -6.74 10.37
N LEU A 70 6.24 -5.45 10.19
CA LEU A 70 5.59 -4.55 9.22
C LEU A 70 5.81 -4.99 7.78
N LEU A 71 7.06 -5.24 7.38
CA LEU A 71 7.37 -5.62 6.00
C LEU A 71 6.80 -7.01 5.64
N ALA A 72 6.91 -7.99 6.54
CA ALA A 72 6.36 -9.31 6.32
C ALA A 72 4.82 -9.28 6.19
N SER A 73 4.13 -8.56 7.07
CA SER A 73 2.66 -8.45 7.01
C SER A 73 2.18 -7.71 5.75
N LEU A 74 2.90 -6.68 5.29
CA LEU A 74 2.63 -6.00 4.03
C LEU A 74 2.82 -6.93 2.82
N LEU A 75 3.88 -7.73 2.78
CA LEU A 75 4.11 -8.68 1.69
C LEU A 75 3.00 -9.74 1.60
N VAL A 76 2.54 -10.27 2.73
CA VAL A 76 1.45 -11.24 2.78
C VAL A 76 0.12 -10.62 2.36
N THR A 77 -0.19 -9.42 2.86
CA THR A 77 -1.46 -8.74 2.55
C THR A 77 -1.54 -8.29 1.09
N ASN A 78 -0.41 -7.93 0.48
CA ASN A 78 -0.30 -7.60 -0.94
C ASN A 78 -0.72 -8.74 -1.89
N LEU A 79 -0.72 -9.99 -1.41
CA LEU A 79 -1.18 -11.14 -2.19
C LEU A 79 -2.66 -11.01 -2.58
N LEU A 80 -3.53 -10.65 -1.63
CA LEU A 80 -4.99 -10.64 -1.86
C LEU A 80 -5.59 -9.22 -1.87
N SER A 81 -4.81 -8.18 -1.57
CA SER A 81 -5.29 -6.79 -1.51
C SER A 81 -6.04 -6.35 -2.78
N MET A 82 -5.45 -6.59 -3.96
CA MET A 82 -6.05 -6.22 -5.25
C MET A 82 -7.31 -7.03 -5.56
N ILE A 83 -7.33 -8.33 -5.19
CA ILE A 83 -8.48 -9.21 -5.40
C ILE A 83 -9.64 -8.80 -4.50
N THR A 84 -9.37 -8.60 -3.22
CA THR A 84 -10.38 -8.22 -2.23
C THR A 84 -10.92 -6.83 -2.51
N THR A 85 -10.08 -5.88 -2.93
CA THR A 85 -10.53 -4.56 -3.40
C THR A 85 -11.46 -4.68 -4.62
N ARG A 86 -11.12 -5.54 -5.60
CA ARG A 86 -11.98 -5.77 -6.77
C ARG A 86 -13.29 -6.44 -6.38
N TYR A 87 -13.26 -7.43 -5.51
CA TYR A 87 -14.44 -8.12 -4.97
C TYR A 87 -15.38 -7.13 -4.29
N THR A 88 -14.86 -6.32 -3.37
CA THR A 88 -15.63 -5.30 -2.65
C THR A 88 -16.26 -4.30 -3.63
N ALA A 89 -15.50 -3.84 -4.64
CA ALA A 89 -16.04 -2.95 -5.67
C ALA A 89 -17.17 -3.59 -6.49
N ASP A 90 -17.02 -4.86 -6.87
CA ASP A 90 -18.05 -5.59 -7.62
C ASP A 90 -19.32 -5.84 -6.76
N MET A 91 -19.16 -6.16 -5.47
CA MET A 91 -20.31 -6.36 -4.56
C MET A 91 -21.06 -5.05 -4.30
N LEU A 92 -20.35 -3.94 -4.07
CA LEU A 92 -20.95 -2.61 -3.95
C LEU A 92 -21.70 -2.21 -5.22
N TYR A 93 -21.11 -2.48 -6.39
CA TYR A 93 -21.77 -2.21 -7.67
C TYR A 93 -23.06 -3.03 -7.86
N MET A 94 -23.06 -4.28 -7.39
CA MET A 94 -24.23 -5.17 -7.45
C MET A 94 -25.23 -4.96 -6.29
N ASN A 95 -25.01 -3.99 -5.40
CA ASN A 95 -25.79 -3.77 -4.18
C ASN A 95 -25.90 -5.02 -3.28
N LYS A 96 -24.80 -5.77 -3.14
CA LYS A 96 -24.68 -6.98 -2.31
C LYS A 96 -23.74 -6.75 -1.13
N ASP A 97 -24.04 -5.74 -0.34
CA ASP A 97 -23.17 -5.28 0.75
C ASP A 97 -23.02 -6.33 1.87
N ASP A 98 -24.01 -7.21 2.00
CA ASP A 98 -24.04 -8.37 2.90
C ASP A 98 -22.96 -9.42 2.59
N ARG A 99 -22.34 -9.38 1.42
CA ARG A 99 -21.28 -10.32 1.02
C ARG A 99 -19.87 -9.83 1.35
N ILE A 100 -19.72 -8.57 1.77
CA ILE A 100 -18.42 -7.91 2.00
C ILE A 100 -17.77 -8.35 3.32
N MET A 101 -18.53 -8.39 4.43
CA MET A 101 -17.97 -8.85 5.72
C MET A 101 -17.54 -10.33 5.70
N PRO A 102 -18.29 -11.28 5.09
CA PRO A 102 -17.82 -12.64 4.91
C PRO A 102 -16.48 -12.72 4.18
N SER A 103 -16.28 -11.95 3.10
CA SER A 103 -15.00 -11.96 2.39
C SER A 103 -13.86 -11.38 3.23
N PHE A 104 -14.12 -10.39 4.08
CA PHE A 104 -13.14 -9.88 5.03
C PHE A 104 -12.64 -11.00 5.95
N TYR A 105 -13.55 -11.77 6.58
CA TYR A 105 -13.16 -12.87 7.45
C TYR A 105 -12.41 -13.98 6.70
N GLY A 106 -12.89 -14.38 5.53
CA GLY A 106 -12.27 -15.46 4.77
C GLY A 106 -10.89 -15.09 4.22
N SER A 107 -10.73 -13.86 3.73
CA SER A 107 -9.44 -13.37 3.24
C SER A 107 -8.42 -13.20 4.37
N THR A 108 -8.85 -12.67 5.52
CA THR A 108 -8.01 -12.57 6.72
C THR A 108 -7.58 -13.95 7.22
N ALA A 109 -8.50 -14.90 7.31
CA ALA A 109 -8.19 -16.28 7.73
C ALA A 109 -7.17 -16.94 6.78
N LEU A 110 -7.31 -16.74 5.47
CA LEU A 110 -6.34 -17.26 4.49
C LEU A 110 -4.95 -16.62 4.65
N MET A 111 -4.89 -15.30 4.88
CA MET A 111 -3.64 -14.60 5.16
C MET A 111 -3.01 -15.05 6.49
N TYR A 112 -3.81 -15.33 7.52
CA TYR A 112 -3.31 -15.90 8.78
C TYR A 112 -2.68 -17.28 8.60
N VAL A 113 -3.28 -18.14 7.78
CA VAL A 113 -2.68 -19.45 7.51
C VAL A 113 -1.38 -19.28 6.71
N ILE A 114 -1.41 -18.54 5.61
CA ILE A 114 -0.22 -18.39 4.74
C ILE A 114 0.90 -17.62 5.45
N GLY A 115 0.57 -16.45 5.99
CA GLY A 115 1.52 -15.57 6.67
C GLY A 115 1.94 -16.10 8.03
N GLY A 116 1.02 -16.66 8.80
CA GLY A 116 1.32 -17.20 10.13
C GLY A 116 2.23 -18.41 10.08
N LEU A 117 2.02 -19.32 9.12
CA LEU A 117 2.96 -20.44 8.92
C LEU A 117 4.33 -19.92 8.45
N GLY A 118 4.37 -19.02 7.46
CA GLY A 118 5.62 -18.48 6.93
C GLY A 118 6.44 -17.71 7.96
N TYR A 119 5.82 -16.70 8.60
CA TYR A 119 6.48 -15.86 9.59
C TYR A 119 6.72 -16.60 10.91
N GLY A 120 5.82 -17.50 11.32
CA GLY A 120 6.00 -18.36 12.49
C GLY A 120 7.21 -19.28 12.34
N ILE A 121 7.38 -19.92 11.18
CA ILE A 121 8.58 -20.74 10.89
C ILE A 121 9.84 -19.87 10.97
N PHE A 122 9.83 -18.68 10.35
CA PHE A 122 10.95 -17.74 10.45
C PHE A 122 11.30 -17.40 11.91
N LEU A 123 10.29 -17.09 12.74
CA LEU A 123 10.49 -16.75 14.15
C LEU A 123 11.07 -17.91 14.96
N LEU A 124 10.66 -19.16 14.71
CA LEU A 124 11.22 -20.33 15.39
C LEU A 124 12.72 -20.50 15.14
N PHE A 125 13.19 -20.17 13.93
CA PHE A 125 14.62 -20.22 13.58
C PHE A 125 15.36 -18.90 13.79
N SER A 126 14.67 -17.85 14.24
CA SER A 126 15.24 -16.51 14.29
C SER A 126 16.31 -16.28 15.35
N GLY A 127 16.41 -17.14 16.37
CA GLY A 127 17.43 -17.05 17.42
C GLY A 127 17.22 -15.94 18.45
N ILE A 128 16.04 -15.29 18.46
CA ILE A 128 15.66 -14.36 19.54
C ILE A 128 14.92 -15.09 20.67
N GLU A 129 14.79 -14.45 21.82
CA GLU A 129 14.13 -15.00 23.00
C GLU A 129 12.64 -15.28 22.75
N PRO A 130 12.05 -16.36 23.32
CA PRO A 130 10.66 -16.76 23.05
C PRO A 130 9.61 -15.67 23.31
N VAL A 131 9.82 -14.83 24.33
CA VAL A 131 8.91 -13.72 24.64
C VAL A 131 8.87 -12.71 23.48
N HIS A 132 10.03 -12.37 22.92
CA HIS A 132 10.13 -11.49 21.75
C HIS A 132 9.56 -12.16 20.49
N GLN A 133 9.75 -13.47 20.31
CA GLN A 133 9.12 -14.21 19.20
C GLN A 133 7.59 -14.11 19.27
N LEU A 134 7.01 -14.33 20.45
CA LEU A 134 5.57 -14.21 20.67
C LEU A 134 5.07 -12.79 20.39
N CYS A 135 5.79 -11.77 20.85
CA CYS A 135 5.44 -10.37 20.58
C CYS A 135 5.46 -10.04 19.08
N CYS A 136 6.50 -10.47 18.36
CA CYS A 136 6.58 -10.32 16.90
C CYS A 136 5.41 -11.02 16.20
N PHE A 137 5.08 -12.24 16.64
CA PHE A 137 3.98 -13.00 16.06
C PHE A 137 2.62 -12.33 16.29
N ILE A 138 2.36 -11.84 17.51
CA ILE A 138 1.14 -11.10 17.84
C ILE A 138 1.04 -9.84 16.98
N LEU A 139 2.09 -9.02 16.95
CA LEU A 139 2.11 -7.79 16.16
C LEU A 139 1.90 -8.09 14.66
N PHE A 140 2.55 -9.12 14.13
CA PHE A 140 2.37 -9.54 12.75
C PHE A 140 0.92 -9.94 12.43
N MET A 141 0.27 -10.69 13.33
CA MET A 141 -1.13 -11.07 13.18
C MET A 141 -2.10 -9.89 13.29
N GLU A 142 -1.84 -8.95 14.19
CA GLU A 142 -2.62 -7.71 14.27
C GLU A 142 -2.48 -6.89 12.99
N LEU A 143 -1.25 -6.76 12.47
CA LEU A 143 -0.96 -6.01 11.26
C LEU A 143 -1.67 -6.58 10.03
N ILE A 144 -1.72 -7.90 9.86
CA ILE A 144 -2.48 -8.53 8.76
C ILE A 144 -3.94 -8.04 8.76
N VAL A 145 -4.58 -7.99 9.93
CA VAL A 145 -5.97 -7.55 10.06
C VAL A 145 -6.07 -6.06 9.76
N VAL A 146 -5.23 -5.24 10.37
CA VAL A 146 -5.22 -3.78 10.17
C VAL A 146 -5.06 -3.42 8.69
N TRP A 147 -4.10 -4.03 7.98
CA TRP A 147 -3.92 -3.78 6.55
C TRP A 147 -5.16 -4.17 5.75
N GLN A 148 -5.79 -5.28 6.13
CA GLN A 148 -7.00 -5.74 5.49
C GLN A 148 -8.19 -4.82 5.79
N GLU A 149 -8.34 -4.35 7.02
CA GLU A 149 -9.36 -3.38 7.39
C GLU A 149 -9.22 -2.09 6.61
N ILE A 150 -7.98 -1.58 6.47
CA ILE A 150 -7.71 -0.40 5.65
C ILE A 150 -8.18 -0.63 4.20
N ASN A 151 -7.88 -1.78 3.60
CA ASN A 151 -8.34 -2.12 2.25
C ASN A 151 -9.88 -2.02 2.13
N TYR A 152 -10.63 -2.55 3.10
CA TYR A 152 -12.10 -2.48 3.08
C TYR A 152 -12.65 -1.10 3.45
N LEU A 153 -12.04 -0.40 4.41
CA LEU A 153 -12.42 0.94 4.84
C LEU A 153 -12.22 1.98 3.73
N THR A 154 -11.31 1.75 2.79
CA THR A 154 -11.21 2.61 1.60
C THR A 154 -12.50 2.65 0.78
N ALA A 155 -13.37 1.64 0.91
CA ALA A 155 -14.68 1.59 0.27
C ALA A 155 -15.77 2.34 1.05
N VAL A 156 -15.62 2.44 2.38
CA VAL A 156 -16.52 3.13 3.33
C VAL A 156 -16.38 4.66 3.24
N LYS A 157 -15.24 5.16 2.76
CA LYS A 157 -14.96 6.59 2.49
C LYS A 157 -14.91 7.50 3.73
N ASP A 158 -14.87 6.94 4.95
CA ASP A 158 -14.69 7.73 6.18
C ASP A 158 -13.20 7.90 6.53
N TYR A 159 -12.50 8.71 5.73
CA TYR A 159 -11.07 8.93 5.94
C TYR A 159 -10.75 9.74 7.20
N LYS A 160 -11.68 10.57 7.69
CA LYS A 160 -11.50 11.33 8.95
C LYS A 160 -11.50 10.37 10.14
N GLY A 161 -12.46 9.44 10.16
CA GLY A 161 -12.54 8.40 11.17
C GLY A 161 -11.28 7.54 11.22
N ILE A 162 -10.78 7.12 10.04
CA ILE A 162 -9.54 6.33 9.91
C ILE A 162 -8.35 7.07 10.54
N LEU A 163 -8.11 8.32 10.12
CA LEU A 163 -6.99 9.10 10.62
C LEU A 163 -7.06 9.37 12.12
N LEU A 164 -8.23 9.81 12.61
CA LEU A 164 -8.40 10.20 14.01
C LEU A 164 -8.22 8.99 14.92
N THR A 165 -8.71 7.82 14.49
CA THR A 165 -8.45 6.54 15.14
C THR A 165 -6.96 6.24 15.23
N PHE A 166 -6.23 6.38 14.12
CA PHE A 166 -4.78 6.15 14.12
C PHE A 166 -4.05 7.11 15.08
N LEU A 167 -4.40 8.40 15.06
CA LEU A 167 -3.80 9.39 15.95
C LEU A 167 -4.04 9.05 17.43
N MET A 168 -5.28 8.70 17.78
CA MET A 168 -5.62 8.28 19.15
C MET A 168 -4.87 7.01 19.55
N ALA A 169 -4.76 6.04 18.65
CA ALA A 169 -4.03 4.80 18.87
C ALA A 169 -2.53 5.04 19.12
N VAL A 170 -1.88 5.90 18.34
CA VAL A 170 -0.46 6.26 18.54
C VAL A 170 -0.25 6.97 19.88
N VAL A 171 -1.10 7.95 20.21
CA VAL A 171 -1.00 8.68 21.47
C VAL A 171 -1.22 7.74 22.66
N ALA A 172 -2.25 6.89 22.60
CA ALA A 172 -2.56 5.93 23.65
C ALA A 172 -1.45 4.88 23.82
N GLY A 173 -0.92 4.34 22.72
CA GLY A 173 0.18 3.38 22.72
C GLY A 173 1.44 3.98 23.35
N LEU A 174 1.88 5.15 22.86
CA LEU A 174 3.06 5.84 23.39
C LEU A 174 2.91 6.21 24.87
N ALA A 175 1.72 6.66 25.28
CA ALA A 175 1.43 6.94 26.69
C ALA A 175 1.51 5.67 27.54
N ALA A 176 0.92 4.55 27.09
CA ALA A 176 1.00 3.27 27.78
C ALA A 176 2.45 2.77 27.90
N GLY A 177 3.23 2.83 26.82
CA GLY A 177 4.64 2.45 26.82
C GLY A 177 5.47 3.30 27.78
N TYR A 178 5.28 4.63 27.76
CA TYR A 178 5.95 5.54 28.68
C TYR A 178 5.62 5.25 30.15
N LEU A 179 4.35 4.98 30.46
CA LEU A 179 3.92 4.66 31.82
C LEU A 179 4.50 3.33 32.31
N LEU A 180 4.55 2.30 31.46
CA LEU A 180 5.14 0.99 31.79
C LEU A 180 6.64 1.09 32.04
N VAL A 181 7.37 1.82 31.18
CA VAL A 181 8.79 2.11 31.38
C VAL A 181 9.01 2.84 32.71
N ARG A 182 8.18 3.84 33.02
CA ARG A 182 8.28 4.59 34.28
C ARG A 182 7.93 3.74 35.50
N ALA A 183 7.07 2.75 35.36
CA ALA A 183 6.73 1.78 36.41
C ALA A 183 7.85 0.76 36.68
N GLY A 184 8.96 0.82 35.95
CA GLY A 184 10.13 -0.05 36.13
C GLY A 184 10.03 -1.40 35.41
N ALA A 185 9.09 -1.55 34.47
CA ALA A 185 9.03 -2.73 33.60
C ALA A 185 10.19 -2.72 32.59
N ASP A 186 10.50 -3.89 32.03
CA ASP A 186 11.53 -4.01 31.00
C ASP A 186 11.24 -3.05 29.83
N PRO A 187 12.16 -2.12 29.49
CA PRO A 187 11.90 -1.11 28.47
C PRO A 187 11.62 -1.69 27.08
N VAL A 188 12.30 -2.78 26.70
CA VAL A 188 12.13 -3.38 25.36
C VAL A 188 10.73 -3.97 25.23
N LEU A 189 10.32 -4.80 26.20
CA LEU A 189 8.98 -5.39 26.21
C LEU A 189 7.88 -4.34 26.35
N SER A 190 8.09 -3.32 27.17
CA SER A 190 7.13 -2.22 27.37
C SER A 190 6.90 -1.42 26.09
N LEU A 191 7.98 -1.13 25.35
CA LEU A 191 7.90 -0.37 24.11
C LEU A 191 7.38 -1.21 22.94
N PHE A 192 7.70 -2.50 22.91
CA PHE A 192 7.08 -3.43 21.97
C PHE A 192 5.58 -3.55 22.24
N GLY A 193 5.21 -3.71 23.52
CA GLY A 193 3.83 -3.72 23.98
C GLY A 193 3.08 -2.44 23.63
N CYS A 194 3.72 -1.28 23.68
CA CYS A 194 3.15 -0.01 23.19
C CYS A 194 2.72 -0.09 21.72
N VAL A 195 3.55 -0.68 20.86
CA VAL A 195 3.25 -0.84 19.43
C VAL A 195 2.09 -1.82 19.23
N ILE A 196 2.10 -2.95 19.92
CA ILE A 196 0.99 -3.93 19.93
C ILE A 196 -0.31 -3.24 20.40
N ILE A 197 -0.27 -2.50 21.51
CA ILE A 197 -1.44 -1.78 22.02
C ILE A 197 -1.95 -0.75 21.01
N ALA A 198 -1.05 0.01 20.36
CA ALA A 198 -1.45 0.98 19.34
C ALA A 198 -2.16 0.28 18.16
N TYR A 199 -1.56 -0.76 17.58
CA TYR A 199 -2.18 -1.49 16.47
C TYR A 199 -3.44 -2.26 16.89
N GLY A 200 -3.50 -2.78 18.11
CA GLY A 200 -4.68 -3.44 18.69
C GLY A 200 -5.85 -2.47 18.93
N ILE A 201 -5.60 -1.26 19.44
CA ILE A 201 -6.64 -0.21 19.54
C ILE A 201 -7.17 0.11 18.15
N MET A 202 -6.27 0.28 17.17
CA MET A 202 -6.64 0.58 15.80
C MET A 202 -7.48 -0.55 15.20
N LEU A 203 -7.08 -1.81 15.38
CA LEU A 203 -7.81 -3.00 14.94
C LEU A 203 -9.24 -3.00 15.47
N VAL A 204 -9.42 -2.89 16.79
CA VAL A 204 -10.75 -2.93 17.42
C VAL A 204 -11.65 -1.82 16.88
N TRP A 205 -11.09 -0.63 16.66
CA TRP A 205 -11.87 0.53 16.23
C TRP A 205 -12.20 0.49 14.73
N TYR A 206 -11.26 0.05 13.89
CA TYR A 206 -11.49 -0.17 12.47
C TYR A 206 -12.50 -1.29 12.23
N TYR A 207 -12.39 -2.39 12.96
CA TYR A 207 -13.41 -3.43 12.98
C TYR A 207 -14.78 -2.88 13.34
N ARG A 208 -14.86 -2.05 14.40
CA ARG A 208 -16.11 -1.38 14.81
C ARG A 208 -16.69 -0.51 13.69
N LEU A 209 -15.85 0.24 12.97
CA LEU A 209 -16.30 1.06 11.84
C LEU A 209 -16.85 0.19 10.69
N LEU A 210 -16.20 -0.94 10.41
CA LEU A 210 -16.66 -1.87 9.37
C LEU A 210 -18.03 -2.47 9.68
N ILE A 211 -18.27 -2.96 10.91
CA ILE A 211 -19.57 -3.54 11.31
C ILE A 211 -20.69 -2.51 11.44
N GLN A 212 -20.36 -1.23 11.63
CA GLN A 212 -21.34 -0.15 11.63
C GLN A 212 -21.78 0.22 10.22
N TYR A 213 -20.89 0.07 9.24
CA TYR A 213 -21.16 0.44 7.86
C TYR A 213 -21.76 -0.71 7.05
N PHE A 214 -21.17 -1.91 7.15
CA PHE A 214 -21.63 -3.08 6.40
C PHE A 214 -22.66 -3.88 7.20
N PRO A 215 -23.76 -4.33 6.56
CA PRO A 215 -24.75 -5.17 7.22
C PRO A 215 -24.16 -6.52 7.64
N GLN A 216 -24.90 -7.24 8.48
CA GLN A 216 -24.49 -8.60 8.87
C GLN A 216 -24.28 -9.49 7.65
N GLY A 217 -23.15 -10.21 7.67
CA GLY A 217 -22.70 -11.01 6.55
C GLY A 217 -23.62 -12.19 6.24
N ARG A 218 -23.90 -12.43 4.96
CA ARG A 218 -24.60 -13.64 4.48
C ARG A 218 -23.73 -14.43 3.49
N GLY A 219 -23.83 -15.76 3.55
CA GLY A 219 -23.08 -16.65 2.68
C GLY A 219 -21.68 -17.02 3.17
N THR A 220 -20.95 -17.79 2.36
CA THR A 220 -19.63 -18.31 2.73
C THR A 220 -18.55 -17.24 2.75
N SER A 221 -17.69 -17.29 3.77
CA SER A 221 -16.54 -16.39 3.89
C SER A 221 -15.52 -16.55 2.75
N LEU A 222 -15.53 -17.69 2.07
CA LEU A 222 -14.60 -17.99 0.97
C LEU A 222 -15.18 -17.65 -0.42
N ALA A 223 -16.32 -16.95 -0.49
CA ALA A 223 -16.95 -16.56 -1.75
C ALA A 223 -15.99 -15.78 -2.67
N PHE A 224 -15.16 -14.92 -2.10
CA PHE A 224 -14.19 -14.10 -2.84
C PHE A 224 -13.14 -14.93 -3.59
N MET A 225 -12.93 -16.20 -3.22
CA MET A 225 -11.97 -17.07 -3.92
C MET A 225 -12.31 -17.28 -5.39
N GLU A 226 -13.59 -17.12 -5.80
CA GLU A 226 -13.94 -17.16 -7.23
C GLU A 226 -13.24 -16.03 -8.03
N TRP A 227 -12.92 -14.91 -7.39
CA TRP A 227 -12.21 -13.80 -8.03
C TRP A 227 -10.72 -14.06 -8.22
N ILE A 228 -10.14 -15.00 -7.46
CA ILE A 228 -8.76 -15.47 -7.67
C ILE A 228 -8.64 -16.13 -9.05
N ASP A 229 -9.58 -17.01 -9.40
CA ASP A 229 -9.57 -17.69 -10.71
C ASP A 229 -10.04 -16.78 -11.84
N ARG A 230 -10.95 -15.83 -11.54
CA ARG A 230 -11.46 -14.89 -12.54
C ARG A 230 -10.41 -13.85 -12.95
N TYR A 231 -9.65 -13.35 -11.97
CA TYR A 231 -8.66 -12.29 -12.15
C TYR A 231 -7.30 -12.64 -11.51
N PRO A 232 -6.66 -13.75 -11.90
CA PRO A 232 -5.38 -14.18 -11.31
C PRO A 232 -4.27 -13.14 -11.50
N GLN A 233 -4.38 -12.30 -12.52
CA GLN A 233 -3.45 -11.20 -12.79
C GLN A 233 -3.43 -10.18 -11.64
N LEU A 234 -4.53 -9.95 -10.94
CA LEU A 234 -4.59 -8.99 -9.83
C LEU A 234 -3.75 -9.45 -8.63
N MET A 235 -3.75 -10.76 -8.34
CA MET A 235 -2.86 -11.36 -7.33
C MET A 235 -1.39 -11.12 -7.69
N GLY A 236 -1.04 -11.35 -8.95
CA GLY A 236 0.31 -11.14 -9.46
C GLY A 236 0.72 -9.67 -9.41
N VAL A 237 -0.16 -8.74 -9.78
CA VAL A 237 0.10 -7.30 -9.70
C VAL A 237 0.39 -6.87 -8.27
N GLY A 238 -0.49 -7.20 -7.31
CA GLY A 238 -0.30 -6.83 -5.91
C GLY A 238 1.02 -7.36 -5.34
N THR A 239 1.32 -8.64 -5.60
CA THR A 239 2.55 -9.29 -5.15
C THR A 239 3.80 -8.68 -5.79
N CYS A 240 3.82 -8.51 -7.11
CA CYS A 240 4.97 -7.96 -7.83
C CYS A 240 5.25 -6.50 -7.47
N ILE A 241 4.23 -5.67 -7.29
CA ILE A 241 4.41 -4.29 -6.83
C ILE A 241 4.96 -4.27 -5.40
N GLY A 242 4.44 -5.11 -4.51
CA GLY A 242 4.95 -5.25 -3.14
C GLY A 242 6.41 -5.68 -3.11
N ILE A 243 6.77 -6.71 -3.88
CA ILE A 243 8.17 -7.16 -4.02
C ILE A 243 9.03 -6.03 -4.58
N GLY A 244 8.66 -5.47 -5.73
CA GLY A 244 9.48 -4.43 -6.39
C GLY A 244 9.75 -3.22 -5.50
N LEU A 245 8.78 -2.83 -4.67
CA LEU A 245 8.88 -1.69 -3.76
C LEU A 245 9.76 -1.95 -2.53
N TYR A 246 9.70 -3.15 -1.94
CA TYR A 246 10.33 -3.40 -0.64
C TYR A 246 11.54 -4.32 -0.68
N ILE A 247 11.70 -5.14 -1.73
CA ILE A 247 12.76 -6.17 -1.78
C ILE A 247 14.17 -5.57 -1.76
N HIS A 248 14.35 -4.35 -2.25
CA HIS A 248 15.65 -3.68 -2.24
C HIS A 248 16.15 -3.46 -0.81
N LEU A 249 15.27 -3.17 0.17
CA LEU A 249 15.63 -3.06 1.59
C LEU A 249 16.16 -4.40 2.11
N ILE A 250 15.40 -5.47 1.88
CA ILE A 250 15.74 -6.83 2.35
C ILE A 250 17.05 -7.31 1.75
N LEU A 251 17.28 -7.02 0.46
CA LEU A 251 18.54 -7.36 -0.22
C LEU A 251 19.72 -6.58 0.36
N MET A 252 19.53 -5.30 0.71
CA MET A 252 20.59 -4.51 1.36
C MET A 252 20.91 -5.01 2.77
N TRP A 253 19.99 -5.67 3.48
CA TRP A 253 20.32 -6.32 4.75
C TRP A 253 21.29 -7.50 4.60
N ALA A 254 21.31 -8.13 3.42
CA ALA A 254 22.25 -9.20 3.08
C ALA A 254 23.54 -8.68 2.41
N SER A 255 23.67 -7.37 2.23
CA SER A 255 24.84 -6.73 1.61
C SER A 255 25.97 -6.48 2.61
N PRO A 256 27.17 -6.04 2.18
CA PRO A 256 28.28 -5.72 3.07
C PRO A 256 28.00 -4.61 4.11
N ILE A 257 27.00 -3.76 3.88
CA ILE A 257 26.56 -2.74 4.85
C ILE A 257 25.49 -3.25 5.82
N GLY A 258 25.01 -4.48 5.62
CA GLY A 258 24.10 -5.15 6.53
C GLY A 258 24.76 -5.44 7.86
N VAL A 259 24.09 -5.07 8.95
CA VAL A 259 24.52 -5.32 10.32
C VAL A 259 23.61 -6.38 10.93
N GLN A 260 24.22 -7.43 11.44
CA GLN A 260 23.51 -8.45 12.23
C GLN A 260 23.25 -7.89 13.62
N ILE A 261 21.98 -7.74 14.00
CA ILE A 261 21.61 -7.25 15.33
C ILE A 261 21.52 -8.42 16.29
N LYS A 262 20.69 -9.43 15.98
CA LYS A 262 20.55 -10.65 16.79
C LYS A 262 19.97 -11.80 15.96
N GLY A 263 20.61 -12.96 16.01
CA GLY A 263 20.13 -14.14 15.29
C GLY A 263 19.94 -13.86 13.80
N LEU A 264 18.74 -14.11 13.25
CA LEU A 264 18.38 -13.84 11.85
C LEU A 264 17.87 -12.42 11.58
N PHE A 265 17.91 -11.52 12.57
CA PHE A 265 17.53 -10.11 12.38
C PHE A 265 18.73 -9.28 11.93
N TYR A 266 18.67 -8.84 10.68
CA TYR A 266 19.64 -7.98 10.03
C TYR A 266 19.02 -6.62 9.74
N SER A 267 19.81 -5.57 9.72
CA SER A 267 19.35 -4.24 9.29
C SER A 267 20.45 -3.57 8.49
N ALA A 268 20.10 -2.59 7.66
CA ALA A 268 21.10 -1.75 7.00
C ALA A 268 20.76 -0.29 7.30
N PRO A 269 21.07 0.24 8.51
CA PRO A 269 20.65 1.59 8.91
C PRO A 269 21.13 2.68 7.94
N GLY A 270 22.30 2.48 7.32
CA GLY A 270 22.85 3.35 6.28
C GLY A 270 22.05 3.42 4.98
N TYR A 271 21.11 2.49 4.78
CA TYR A 271 20.23 2.43 3.62
C TYR A 271 18.76 2.61 4.00
N ASP A 272 18.32 1.95 5.07
CA ASP A 272 16.93 1.95 5.55
C ASP A 272 16.46 3.36 5.96
N VAL A 273 17.31 4.12 6.66
CA VAL A 273 16.96 5.48 7.11
C VAL A 273 16.85 6.44 5.92
N PRO A 274 17.84 6.54 4.99
CA PRO A 274 17.66 7.27 3.73
C PRO A 274 16.41 6.85 2.94
N ALA A 275 16.13 5.55 2.84
CA ALA A 275 14.98 5.04 2.12
C ALA A 275 13.67 5.53 2.72
N LEU A 276 13.54 5.55 4.05
CA LEU A 276 12.36 6.05 4.75
C LEU A 276 12.08 7.52 4.45
N PHE A 277 13.10 8.38 4.51
CA PHE A 277 12.95 9.81 4.18
C PHE A 277 12.66 10.01 2.69
N ALA A 278 13.31 9.26 1.80
CA ALA A 278 13.07 9.35 0.38
C ALA A 278 11.65 8.89 0.00
N PHE A 279 11.14 7.88 0.70
CA PHE A 279 9.79 7.35 0.52
C PHE A 279 8.72 8.43 0.76
N LEU A 280 8.93 9.38 1.69
CA LEU A 280 8.02 10.51 1.92
C LEU A 280 7.78 11.38 0.68
N SER A 281 8.71 11.38 -0.28
CA SER A 281 8.55 12.16 -1.51
C SER A 281 7.40 11.65 -2.38
N ILE A 282 7.02 10.38 -2.30
CA ILE A 282 5.96 9.80 -3.16
C ILE A 282 4.58 10.31 -2.75
N LEU A 283 4.44 10.74 -1.50
CA LEU A 283 3.19 11.23 -0.94
C LEU A 283 2.57 12.33 -1.82
N ILE A 284 3.41 13.19 -2.39
CA ILE A 284 2.99 14.27 -3.28
C ILE A 284 2.33 13.70 -4.55
N THR A 285 2.91 12.67 -5.17
CA THR A 285 2.28 12.02 -6.34
C THR A 285 0.95 11.39 -5.95
N THR A 286 0.93 10.58 -4.87
CA THR A 286 -0.27 9.83 -4.47
C THR A 286 -1.46 10.76 -4.22
N ILE A 287 -1.24 11.87 -3.52
CA ILE A 287 -2.30 12.86 -3.25
C ILE A 287 -2.79 13.52 -4.53
N ASN A 288 -1.86 13.98 -5.37
CA ASN A 288 -2.19 14.65 -6.63
C ASN A 288 -2.94 13.72 -7.58
N PHE A 289 -2.50 12.46 -7.68
CA PHE A 289 -3.08 11.46 -8.55
C PHE A 289 -4.51 11.12 -8.13
N VAL A 290 -4.74 10.79 -6.85
CA VAL A 290 -6.10 10.48 -6.36
C VAL A 290 -7.05 11.66 -6.59
N THR A 291 -6.59 12.88 -6.28
CA THR A 291 -7.39 14.09 -6.49
C THR A 291 -7.70 14.32 -7.97
N SER A 292 -6.69 14.19 -8.83
CA SER A 292 -6.79 14.37 -10.27
C SER A 292 -7.76 13.37 -10.91
N VAL A 293 -7.64 12.09 -10.54
CA VAL A 293 -8.52 11.03 -11.05
C VAL A 293 -9.97 11.30 -10.67
N GLU A 294 -10.24 11.65 -9.42
CA GLU A 294 -11.60 11.85 -8.92
C GLU A 294 -12.25 13.15 -9.43
N VAL A 295 -11.49 14.24 -9.54
CA VAL A 295 -12.04 15.56 -9.87
C VAL A 295 -12.07 15.81 -11.38
N ASN A 296 -11.04 15.42 -12.11
CA ASN A 296 -10.86 15.77 -13.52
C ASN A 296 -11.19 14.61 -14.45
N PHE A 297 -10.65 13.42 -14.18
CA PHE A 297 -10.80 12.27 -15.09
C PHE A 297 -12.16 11.56 -14.96
N TYR A 298 -12.62 11.27 -13.72
CA TYR A 298 -13.83 10.50 -13.46
C TYR A 298 -15.10 11.07 -14.15
N PRO A 299 -15.35 12.39 -14.16
CA PRO A 299 -16.50 12.95 -14.87
C PRO A 299 -16.46 12.67 -16.38
N LYS A 300 -15.28 12.77 -17.02
CA LYS A 300 -15.11 12.50 -18.46
C LYS A 300 -15.31 11.02 -18.77
N TYR A 301 -14.79 10.15 -17.90
CA TYR A 301 -15.00 8.72 -17.96
C TYR A 301 -16.50 8.35 -17.90
N GLN A 302 -17.26 8.94 -16.97
CA GLN A 302 -18.70 8.69 -16.88
C GLN A 302 -19.46 9.12 -18.14
N ILE A 303 -19.09 10.26 -18.75
CA ILE A 303 -19.72 10.73 -19.99
C ILE A 303 -19.48 9.73 -21.12
N TYR A 304 -18.23 9.34 -21.37
CA TYR A 304 -17.87 8.40 -22.42
C TYR A 304 -18.61 7.05 -22.26
N PHE A 305 -18.59 6.44 -21.08
CA PHE A 305 -19.29 5.17 -20.84
C PHE A 305 -20.83 5.33 -20.80
N GLY A 306 -21.33 6.49 -20.41
CA GLY A 306 -22.76 6.81 -20.41
C GLY A 306 -23.36 6.86 -21.82
N LEU A 307 -22.61 7.36 -22.81
CA LEU A 307 -23.08 7.47 -24.20
C LEU A 307 -23.41 6.11 -24.83
N PHE A 308 -22.72 5.03 -24.44
CA PHE A 308 -23.06 3.67 -24.88
C PHE A 308 -24.43 3.18 -24.37
N ASN A 309 -24.84 3.61 -23.17
CA ASN A 309 -26.10 3.20 -22.55
C ASN A 309 -27.27 4.11 -22.93
N HIS A 310 -27.01 5.37 -23.28
CA HIS A 310 -28.02 6.39 -23.53
C HIS A 310 -28.21 6.75 -25.01
N GLY A 311 -27.57 6.03 -25.94
CA GLY A 311 -27.81 6.18 -27.38
C GLY A 311 -27.06 7.35 -28.03
N GLY A 312 -25.84 7.64 -27.60
CA GLY A 312 -24.99 8.67 -28.22
C GLY A 312 -24.64 8.37 -29.67
N THR A 313 -24.45 9.40 -30.49
CA THR A 313 -23.99 9.21 -31.87
C THR A 313 -22.52 8.77 -31.88
N LEU A 314 -22.06 8.16 -32.99
CA LEU A 314 -20.64 7.77 -33.12
C LEU A 314 -19.70 8.96 -32.91
N ILE A 315 -20.08 10.14 -33.42
CA ILE A 315 -19.32 11.38 -33.28
C ILE A 315 -19.24 11.81 -31.80
N ASP A 316 -20.34 11.68 -31.05
CA ASP A 316 -20.34 12.01 -29.61
C ASP A 316 -19.42 11.07 -28.83
N ILE A 317 -19.42 9.77 -29.17
CA ILE A 317 -18.58 8.76 -28.54
C ILE A 317 -17.10 9.03 -28.83
N GLU A 318 -16.74 9.32 -30.09
CA GLU A 318 -15.37 9.65 -30.49
C GLU A 318 -14.87 10.93 -29.82
N ASN A 319 -15.68 11.99 -29.79
CA ASN A 319 -15.33 13.24 -29.11
C ASN A 319 -15.16 13.04 -27.60
N ALA A 320 -16.07 12.31 -26.95
CA ALA A 320 -15.97 12.02 -25.52
C ALA A 320 -14.76 11.12 -25.19
N ARG A 321 -14.41 10.19 -26.08
CA ARG A 321 -13.21 9.35 -25.98
C ARG A 321 -11.96 10.22 -26.01
N ASP A 322 -11.84 11.07 -27.01
CA ASP A 322 -10.64 11.88 -27.23
C ASP A 322 -10.46 12.91 -26.10
N ASP A 323 -11.54 13.56 -25.65
CA ASP A 323 -11.55 14.46 -24.49
C ASP A 323 -11.17 13.73 -23.18
N MET A 324 -11.65 12.49 -22.97
CA MET A 324 -11.25 11.67 -21.83
C MET A 324 -9.76 11.29 -21.89
N ILE A 325 -9.27 10.86 -23.06
CA ILE A 325 -7.86 10.47 -23.26
C ILE A 325 -6.94 11.68 -23.09
N GLU A 326 -7.28 12.83 -23.68
CA GLU A 326 -6.52 14.06 -23.54
C GLU A 326 -6.46 14.50 -22.08
N THR A 327 -7.61 14.51 -21.39
CA THR A 327 -7.67 14.82 -19.96
C THR A 327 -6.79 13.87 -19.16
N LEU A 328 -6.86 12.56 -19.41
CA LEU A 328 -6.03 11.58 -18.73
C LEU A 328 -4.53 11.83 -18.92
N LEU A 329 -4.09 11.99 -20.18
CA LEU A 329 -2.67 12.18 -20.49
C LEU A 329 -2.14 13.50 -19.94
N LYS A 330 -2.94 14.56 -19.98
CA LYS A 330 -2.64 15.85 -19.36
C LYS A 330 -2.47 15.72 -17.85
N GLU A 331 -3.40 15.07 -17.18
CA GLU A 331 -3.38 14.87 -15.73
C GLU A 331 -2.19 14.00 -15.28
N LEU A 332 -1.88 12.93 -16.01
CA LEU A 332 -0.68 12.10 -15.75
C LEU A 332 0.61 12.90 -15.97
N SER A 333 0.67 13.72 -17.02
CA SER A 333 1.83 14.59 -17.29
C SER A 333 2.02 15.63 -16.19
N TYR A 334 0.94 16.21 -15.69
CA TYR A 334 0.99 17.12 -14.54
C TYR A 334 1.38 16.42 -13.24
N ALA A 335 0.91 15.20 -12.99
CA ALA A 335 1.34 14.42 -11.84
C ALA A 335 2.85 14.16 -11.87
N PHE A 336 3.38 13.77 -13.04
CA PHE A 336 4.81 13.58 -13.24
C PHE A 336 5.61 14.88 -13.03
N ALA A 337 5.18 15.99 -13.63
CA ALA A 337 5.85 17.28 -13.48
C ALA A 337 5.89 17.76 -12.02
N LYS A 338 4.77 17.60 -11.28
CA LYS A 338 4.70 17.91 -9.85
C LYS A 338 5.62 17.01 -9.03
N GLN A 339 5.68 15.71 -9.32
CA GLN A 339 6.58 14.79 -8.63
C GLN A 339 8.04 15.12 -8.91
N PHE A 340 8.38 15.49 -10.14
CA PHE A 340 9.74 15.90 -10.48
C PHE A 340 10.17 17.13 -9.66
N PHE A 341 9.33 18.19 -9.63
CA PHE A 341 9.60 19.37 -8.82
C PHE A 341 9.69 19.04 -7.32
N ALA A 342 8.76 18.22 -6.83
CA ALA A 342 8.79 17.73 -5.45
C ALA A 342 10.08 16.98 -5.13
N THR A 343 10.56 16.12 -6.03
CA THR A 343 11.79 15.35 -5.86
C THR A 343 12.99 16.29 -5.75
N VAL A 344 13.06 17.34 -6.58
CA VAL A 344 14.10 18.37 -6.45
C VAL A 344 14.03 19.07 -5.10
N VAL A 345 12.83 19.44 -4.63
CA VAL A 345 12.64 20.05 -3.31
C VAL A 345 13.07 19.09 -2.19
N PHE A 346 12.73 17.81 -2.27
CA PHE A 346 13.15 16.80 -1.29
C PHE A 346 14.66 16.56 -1.32
N ILE A 347 15.30 16.56 -2.49
CA ILE A 347 16.75 16.42 -2.62
C ILE A 347 17.47 17.63 -2.01
N VAL A 348 17.08 18.84 -2.39
CA VAL A 348 17.71 20.09 -1.91
C VAL A 348 17.41 20.28 -0.42
N GLY A 349 16.13 20.25 -0.05
CA GLY A 349 15.69 20.42 1.33
C GLY A 349 16.21 19.31 2.24
N GLY A 350 16.16 18.05 1.79
CA GLY A 350 16.69 16.92 2.55
C GLY A 350 18.20 17.02 2.75
N THR A 351 18.97 17.35 1.72
CA THR A 351 20.42 17.56 1.84
C THR A 351 20.77 18.66 2.85
N LEU A 352 19.95 19.71 2.94
CA LEU A 352 20.19 20.81 3.89
C LEU A 352 19.70 20.48 5.31
N LEU A 353 18.53 19.86 5.46
CA LEU A 353 17.86 19.70 6.76
C LEU A 353 18.24 18.40 7.46
N ILE A 354 18.39 17.29 6.73
CA ILE A 354 18.61 15.97 7.31
C ILE A 354 19.91 15.88 8.13
N PRO A 355 21.06 16.44 7.68
CA PRO A 355 22.30 16.40 8.47
C PRO A 355 22.21 17.15 9.79
N ARG A 356 21.25 18.08 9.92
CA ARG A 356 21.00 18.83 11.17
C ARG A 356 20.12 18.07 12.16
N LEU A 357 19.50 16.98 11.72
CA LEU A 357 18.71 16.14 12.60
C LEU A 357 19.63 15.22 13.42
N PRO A 358 19.25 14.85 14.65
CA PRO A 358 20.06 14.02 15.55
C PRO A 358 20.17 12.54 15.11
N PHE A 359 19.92 12.22 13.84
CA PHE A 359 19.93 10.86 13.30
C PHE A 359 21.32 10.37 12.84
N GLY A 360 22.34 11.25 12.84
CA GLY A 360 23.71 10.86 12.49
C GLY A 360 23.91 10.53 11.01
N PHE A 361 23.31 11.32 10.11
CA PHE A 361 23.42 11.11 8.67
C PHE A 361 24.86 11.33 8.17
N THR A 362 25.42 10.32 7.51
CA THR A 362 26.73 10.40 6.86
C THR A 362 26.60 10.93 5.42
N GLU A 363 27.72 11.38 4.83
CA GLU A 363 27.75 11.79 3.41
C GLU A 363 27.34 10.66 2.46
N GLU A 364 27.68 9.41 2.80
CA GLU A 364 27.25 8.23 2.03
C GLU A 364 25.73 8.04 2.07
N MET A 365 25.13 8.17 3.26
CA MET A 365 23.67 8.12 3.44
C MET A 365 22.95 9.22 2.63
N LEU A 366 23.55 10.42 2.53
CA LEU A 366 23.02 11.49 1.69
C LEU A 366 23.10 11.14 0.19
N GLY A 367 24.18 10.51 -0.26
CA GLY A 367 24.29 9.99 -1.62
C GLY A 367 23.16 9.02 -1.96
N ILE A 368 22.96 8.02 -1.09
CA ILE A 368 21.89 7.02 -1.21
C ILE A 368 20.51 7.69 -1.20
N TYR A 369 20.27 8.61 -0.26
CA TYR A 369 19.02 9.36 -0.15
C TYR A 369 18.64 10.05 -1.47
N ARG A 370 19.60 10.72 -2.12
CA ARG A 370 19.36 11.44 -3.38
C ARG A 370 18.95 10.47 -4.50
N VAL A 371 19.65 9.35 -4.63
CA VAL A 371 19.34 8.32 -5.65
C VAL A 371 17.96 7.71 -5.38
N LEU A 372 17.66 7.38 -4.12
CA LEU A 372 16.37 6.82 -3.73
C LEU A 372 15.21 7.79 -3.93
N CYS A 373 15.39 9.09 -3.72
CA CYS A 373 14.36 10.09 -4.02
C CYS A 373 13.92 10.02 -5.49
N VAL A 374 14.89 9.92 -6.41
CA VAL A 374 14.59 9.77 -7.84
C VAL A 374 13.96 8.41 -8.13
N GLY A 375 14.45 7.32 -7.54
CA GLY A 375 13.88 5.99 -7.72
C GLY A 375 12.43 5.90 -7.27
N TYR A 376 12.12 6.47 -6.11
CA TYR A 376 10.76 6.53 -5.57
C TYR A 376 9.84 7.44 -6.40
N ALA A 377 10.36 8.51 -6.99
CA ALA A 377 9.61 9.36 -7.91
C ALA A 377 9.15 8.61 -9.17
N PHE A 378 10.04 7.81 -9.77
CA PHE A 378 9.68 6.95 -10.89
C PHE A 378 8.73 5.83 -10.46
N TYR A 379 8.98 5.16 -9.33
CA TYR A 379 8.03 4.19 -8.79
C TYR A 379 6.62 4.79 -8.64
N ALA A 380 6.50 5.96 -8.01
CA ALA A 380 5.22 6.61 -7.77
C ALA A 380 4.49 6.94 -9.08
N THR A 381 5.22 7.45 -10.08
CA THR A 381 4.68 7.76 -11.41
C THR A 381 4.23 6.49 -12.13
N GLY A 382 5.10 5.47 -12.20
CA GLY A 382 4.78 4.18 -12.81
C GLY A 382 3.57 3.52 -12.14
N ASN A 383 3.47 3.61 -10.81
CA ASN A 383 2.35 3.06 -10.05
C ASN A 383 1.03 3.76 -10.42
N CYS A 384 1.03 5.09 -10.59
CA CYS A 384 -0.16 5.82 -11.05
C CYS A 384 -0.62 5.36 -12.44
N ILE A 385 0.32 5.21 -13.38
CA ILE A 385 0.03 4.77 -14.75
C ILE A 385 -0.48 3.31 -14.77
N MET A 386 0.12 2.45 -13.96
CA MET A 386 -0.33 1.06 -13.79
C MET A 386 -1.74 1.00 -13.17
N LEU A 387 -2.02 1.82 -12.16
CA LEU A 387 -3.35 1.92 -11.56
C LEU A 387 -4.39 2.40 -12.58
N MET A 388 -4.04 3.33 -13.46
CA MET A 388 -4.91 3.72 -14.59
C MET A 388 -5.14 2.55 -15.56
N SER A 389 -4.13 1.73 -15.82
CA SER A 389 -4.29 0.52 -16.64
C SER A 389 -5.28 -0.46 -15.99
N LEU A 390 -5.20 -0.65 -14.66
CA LEU A 390 -6.18 -1.44 -13.90
C LEU A 390 -7.58 -0.80 -13.93
N TYR A 391 -7.67 0.53 -13.91
CA TYR A 391 -8.93 1.25 -14.00
C TYR A 391 -9.66 0.97 -15.33
N PHE A 392 -8.91 0.86 -16.44
CA PHE A 392 -9.43 0.40 -17.74
C PHE A 392 -9.56 -1.12 -17.86
N ALA A 393 -9.39 -1.87 -16.77
CA ALA A 393 -9.40 -3.34 -16.74
C ALA A 393 -8.33 -4.01 -17.63
N ASP A 394 -7.22 -3.34 -17.92
CA ASP A 394 -6.04 -3.94 -18.55
C ASP A 394 -5.16 -4.70 -17.54
N ASN A 395 -5.73 -5.77 -16.97
CA ASN A 395 -5.06 -6.54 -15.91
C ASN A 395 -3.77 -7.22 -16.40
N VAL A 396 -3.70 -7.59 -17.68
CA VAL A 396 -2.51 -8.23 -18.26
C VAL A 396 -1.40 -7.21 -18.46
N GLY A 397 -1.73 -6.02 -18.97
CA GLY A 397 -0.75 -4.93 -19.10
C GLY A 397 -0.18 -4.49 -17.76
N ALA A 398 -1.05 -4.33 -16.76
CA ALA A 398 -0.63 -4.02 -15.40
C ALA A 398 0.30 -5.10 -14.82
N LEU A 399 -0.02 -6.38 -15.00
CA LEU A 399 0.82 -7.49 -14.55
C LEU A 399 2.21 -7.46 -15.21
N LEU A 400 2.29 -7.29 -16.52
CA LEU A 400 3.56 -7.25 -17.25
C LEU A 400 4.47 -6.13 -16.74
N SER A 401 3.93 -4.92 -16.56
CA SER A 401 4.70 -3.79 -16.00
C SER A 401 5.14 -4.05 -14.56
N SER A 402 4.29 -4.66 -13.74
CA SER A 402 4.60 -5.00 -12.34
C SER A 402 5.67 -6.08 -12.23
N VAL A 403 5.62 -7.11 -13.09
CA VAL A 403 6.63 -8.17 -13.16
C VAL A 403 7.97 -7.59 -13.60
N ALA A 404 7.98 -6.76 -14.65
CA ALA A 404 9.19 -6.07 -15.10
C ALA A 404 9.82 -5.26 -13.95
N TYR A 405 9.00 -4.51 -13.20
CA TYR A 405 9.46 -3.77 -12.04
C TYR A 405 10.07 -4.67 -10.96
N ALA A 406 9.36 -5.72 -10.55
CA ALA A 406 9.82 -6.65 -9.52
C ALA A 406 11.14 -7.31 -9.89
N VAL A 407 11.24 -7.85 -11.12
CA VAL A 407 12.44 -8.53 -11.61
C VAL A 407 13.61 -7.57 -11.71
N CYS A 408 13.41 -6.38 -12.29
CA CYS A 408 14.47 -5.38 -12.38
C CYS A 408 14.90 -4.86 -11.00
N SER A 409 13.99 -4.72 -10.05
CA SER A 409 14.31 -4.28 -8.68
C SER A 409 15.17 -5.33 -7.97
N VAL A 410 14.80 -6.62 -8.08
CA VAL A 410 15.57 -7.73 -7.51
C VAL A 410 16.95 -7.85 -8.17
N LEU A 411 17.01 -7.99 -9.49
CA LEU A 411 18.27 -8.21 -10.20
C LEU A 411 19.18 -6.97 -10.13
N GLY A 412 18.61 -5.78 -10.27
CA GLY A 412 19.34 -4.52 -10.19
C GLY A 412 19.93 -4.29 -8.81
N THR A 413 19.15 -4.53 -7.75
CA THR A 413 19.67 -4.40 -6.37
C THR A 413 20.69 -5.51 -6.08
N TRP A 414 20.45 -6.73 -6.54
CA TRP A 414 21.42 -7.83 -6.39
C TRP A 414 22.76 -7.57 -7.08
N PHE A 415 22.73 -6.94 -8.26
CA PHE A 415 23.95 -6.53 -8.94
C PHE A 415 24.65 -5.37 -8.21
N THR A 416 23.90 -4.36 -7.79
CA THR A 416 24.48 -3.15 -7.16
C THR A 416 24.94 -3.36 -5.72
N MET A 417 24.34 -4.30 -4.97
CA MET A 417 24.72 -4.56 -3.57
C MET A 417 26.14 -5.12 -3.42
N ASN A 418 26.65 -5.81 -4.44
CA ASN A 418 28.00 -6.38 -4.47
C ASN A 418 29.06 -5.38 -4.97
N GLY A 419 28.63 -4.21 -5.44
CA GLY A 419 29.50 -3.14 -5.91
C GLY A 419 29.96 -2.20 -4.79
N ASP A 420 30.62 -1.12 -5.21
CA ASP A 420 30.98 0.02 -4.36
C ASP A 420 29.72 0.67 -3.76
N SER A 421 29.83 1.21 -2.54
CA SER A 421 28.72 1.86 -1.82
C SER A 421 28.06 2.99 -2.61
N ARG A 422 28.80 3.60 -3.55
CA ARG A 422 28.30 4.61 -4.49
C ARG A 422 27.18 4.12 -5.41
N TYR A 423 27.07 2.81 -5.67
CA TYR A 423 26.05 2.24 -6.54
C TYR A 423 24.77 1.83 -5.80
N TYR A 424 24.72 1.97 -4.48
CA TYR A 424 23.54 1.59 -3.71
C TYR A 424 22.34 2.46 -4.07
N GLY A 425 21.19 1.81 -4.29
CA GLY A 425 19.94 2.45 -4.72
C GLY A 425 19.80 2.64 -6.24
N PHE A 426 20.88 2.51 -7.04
CA PHE A 426 20.77 2.62 -8.51
C PHE A 426 19.98 1.45 -9.11
N GLY A 427 20.07 0.25 -8.55
CA GLY A 427 19.25 -0.89 -8.97
C GLY A 427 17.75 -0.59 -8.88
N PHE A 428 17.32 -0.02 -7.76
CA PHE A 428 15.94 0.42 -7.54
C PHE A 428 15.52 1.57 -8.48
N LEU A 429 16.41 2.54 -8.71
CA LEU A 429 16.18 3.64 -9.65
C LEU A 429 15.93 3.14 -11.07
N ILE A 430 16.80 2.28 -11.59
CA ILE A 430 16.69 1.71 -12.94
C ILE A 430 15.38 0.91 -13.05
N ALA A 431 15.04 0.12 -12.03
CA ALA A 431 13.78 -0.60 -11.99
C ALA A 431 12.56 0.34 -12.06
N GLY A 432 12.58 1.46 -11.33
CA GLY A 432 11.53 2.48 -11.40
C GLY A 432 11.37 3.11 -12.78
N ILE A 433 12.48 3.40 -13.47
CA ILE A 433 12.48 3.94 -14.84
C ILE A 433 11.84 2.92 -15.80
N ILE A 434 12.28 1.66 -15.74
CA ILE A 434 11.74 0.57 -16.57
C ILE A 434 10.25 0.38 -16.28
N PHE A 435 9.84 0.43 -15.01
CA PHE A 435 8.44 0.32 -14.62
C PHE A 435 7.59 1.44 -15.23
N THR A 436 8.04 2.69 -15.10
CA THR A 436 7.33 3.85 -15.65
C THR A 436 7.22 3.77 -17.17
N ALA A 437 8.33 3.43 -17.85
CA ALA A 437 8.36 3.31 -19.30
C ALA A 437 7.43 2.20 -19.81
N THR A 438 7.52 1.00 -19.21
CA THR A 438 6.68 -0.14 -19.60
C THR A 438 5.20 0.11 -19.33
N ALA A 439 4.85 0.68 -18.18
CA ALA A 439 3.48 1.07 -17.86
C ALA A 439 2.95 2.13 -18.84
N LEU A 440 3.74 3.16 -19.18
CA LEU A 440 3.33 4.23 -20.09
C LEU A 440 3.13 3.72 -21.52
N MET A 441 4.09 2.95 -22.04
CA MET A 441 3.99 2.34 -23.37
C MET A 441 2.75 1.45 -23.48
N ARG A 442 2.45 0.67 -22.42
CA ARG A 442 1.28 -0.19 -22.37
C ARG A 442 -0.01 0.62 -22.34
N LEU A 443 -0.10 1.65 -21.49
CA LEU A 443 -1.27 2.50 -21.37
C LEU A 443 -1.57 3.20 -22.70
N ILE A 444 -0.59 3.83 -23.33
CA ILE A 444 -0.78 4.50 -24.64
C ILE A 444 -1.24 3.50 -25.70
N SER A 445 -0.64 2.31 -25.74
CA SER A 445 -1.02 1.27 -26.69
C SER A 445 -2.45 0.76 -26.46
N TYR A 446 -2.88 0.69 -25.20
CA TYR A 446 -4.25 0.30 -24.83
C TYR A 446 -5.26 1.38 -25.21
N LEU A 447 -4.97 2.65 -24.91
CA LEU A 447 -5.85 3.78 -25.21
C LEU A 447 -6.07 3.96 -26.71
N LYS A 448 -5.06 3.70 -27.55
CA LYS A 448 -5.21 3.71 -29.02
C LYS A 448 -6.24 2.70 -29.56
N LYS A 449 -6.58 1.67 -28.79
CA LYS A 449 -7.55 0.62 -29.16
C LYS A 449 -8.71 0.54 -28.17
N LEU A 450 -9.02 1.65 -27.50
CA LEU A 450 -9.98 1.67 -26.40
C LEU A 450 -11.35 1.17 -26.84
N ASP A 451 -11.91 1.72 -27.93
CA ASP A 451 -13.26 1.33 -28.39
C ASP A 451 -13.33 -0.16 -28.76
N TYR A 452 -12.28 -0.68 -29.40
CA TYR A 452 -12.18 -2.10 -29.70
C TYR A 452 -12.18 -2.96 -28.42
N HIS A 453 -11.53 -2.50 -27.35
CA HIS A 453 -11.53 -3.21 -26.07
C HIS A 453 -12.86 -3.09 -25.32
N VAL A 454 -13.54 -1.95 -25.42
CA VAL A 454 -14.84 -1.74 -24.78
C VAL A 454 -15.96 -2.52 -25.48
N ILE A 455 -15.98 -2.52 -26.81
CA ILE A 455 -17.08 -3.07 -27.62
C ILE A 455 -16.81 -4.53 -28.00
N SER A 456 -15.62 -4.85 -28.51
CA SER A 456 -15.36 -6.13 -29.17
C SER A 456 -14.79 -7.22 -28.26
N LYS A 457 -14.22 -6.87 -27.11
CA LYS A 457 -13.67 -7.85 -26.15
C LYS A 457 -14.65 -8.30 -25.07
N GLN A 458 -15.86 -7.75 -25.03
CA GLN A 458 -16.87 -8.25 -24.09
C GLN A 458 -17.35 -9.63 -24.55
N PRO A 459 -17.20 -10.67 -23.72
CA PRO A 459 -17.65 -12.00 -24.12
C PRO A 459 -19.17 -12.03 -24.23
N LEU A 460 -19.68 -12.35 -25.42
CA LEU A 460 -21.13 -12.54 -25.70
C LEU A 460 -21.76 -13.59 -24.77
N ILE A 461 -20.96 -14.56 -24.30
CA ILE A 461 -21.29 -15.51 -23.25
C ILE A 461 -20.15 -15.47 -22.24
N GLN A 462 -20.38 -14.97 -21.02
CA GLN A 462 -19.40 -15.07 -19.94
C GLN A 462 -19.16 -16.54 -19.61
N SER A 463 -18.08 -17.11 -20.14
CA SER A 463 -17.58 -18.40 -19.69
C SER A 463 -17.23 -18.29 -18.20
N LYS A 464 -17.96 -19.02 -17.36
CA LYS A 464 -17.63 -19.18 -15.93
C LYS A 464 -16.28 -19.88 -15.87
N LYS A 465 -15.18 -19.13 -15.76
CA LYS A 465 -13.86 -19.70 -15.47
C LYS A 465 -13.98 -20.48 -14.16
N THR A 466 -13.79 -21.80 -14.21
CA THR A 466 -13.93 -22.72 -13.09
C THR A 466 -12.57 -23.29 -12.72
N GLY A 467 -11.78 -22.51 -11.98
CA GLY A 467 -10.54 -22.98 -11.39
C GLY A 467 -10.77 -23.72 -10.06
N PRO A 468 -9.69 -24.20 -9.42
CA PRO A 468 -9.77 -24.94 -8.16
C PRO A 468 -10.33 -24.08 -7.02
N ALA A 469 -10.01 -22.78 -6.97
CA ALA A 469 -10.48 -21.86 -5.94
C ALA A 469 -12.01 -21.65 -6.05
N THR A 470 -12.53 -21.56 -7.27
CA THR A 470 -13.96 -21.45 -7.58
C THR A 470 -14.72 -22.71 -7.19
N ARG A 471 -14.16 -23.90 -7.47
CA ARG A 471 -14.78 -25.18 -7.08
C ARG A 471 -14.90 -25.31 -5.56
N LEU A 472 -13.85 -24.93 -4.84
CA LEU A 472 -13.85 -24.94 -3.37
C LEU A 472 -14.88 -23.96 -2.81
N SER A 473 -14.90 -22.72 -3.33
CA SER A 473 -15.85 -21.68 -2.94
C SER A 473 -17.30 -22.14 -3.12
N ARG A 474 -17.65 -22.69 -4.30
CA ARG A 474 -19.01 -23.16 -4.58
C ARG A 474 -19.45 -24.30 -3.69
N LYS A 475 -18.59 -25.30 -3.47
CA LYS A 475 -18.90 -26.42 -2.57
C LYS A 475 -19.18 -25.95 -1.14
N LEU A 476 -18.51 -24.89 -0.70
CA LEU A 476 -18.74 -24.29 0.61
C LEU A 476 -20.02 -23.45 0.65
N GLU A 477 -20.33 -22.73 -0.42
CA GLU A 477 -21.59 -21.98 -0.56
C GLU A 477 -22.80 -22.93 -0.60
N GLU A 478 -22.71 -24.05 -1.33
CA GLU A 478 -23.73 -25.10 -1.37
C GLU A 478 -24.01 -25.65 0.04
N ARG A 479 -22.95 -25.98 0.79
CA ARG A 479 -23.07 -26.42 2.19
C ARG A 479 -23.63 -25.35 3.13
N TYR A 480 -23.35 -24.08 2.89
CA TYR A 480 -23.92 -22.98 3.67
C TYR A 480 -25.43 -22.88 3.42
N CYS A 481 -25.84 -22.87 2.15
CA CYS A 481 -27.25 -22.85 1.76
C CYS A 481 -28.03 -24.07 2.25
N GLU A 482 -27.40 -25.24 2.31
CA GLU A 482 -28.00 -26.45 2.91
C GLU A 482 -28.26 -26.25 4.41
N LYS A 483 -27.33 -25.63 5.15
CA LYS A 483 -27.47 -25.36 6.58
C LYS A 483 -28.47 -24.24 6.89
N GLU A 484 -28.64 -23.26 6.01
CA GLU A 484 -29.59 -22.16 6.21
C GLU A 484 -31.05 -22.61 5.97
N LYS A 485 -31.26 -23.72 5.26
CA LYS A 485 -32.56 -24.33 5.01
C LYS A 485 -33.05 -25.25 6.13
N ILE A 486 -32.15 -25.65 7.04
CA ILE A 486 -32.42 -26.46 8.24
C ILE A 486 -32.64 -25.51 9.41
#